data_AF-A0A973RYP2-F1
#
_entry.id   AF-A0A973RYP2-F1
#
_cell.length_a   1.000
_cell.length_b   1.000
_cell.length_c   1.000
_cell.angle_alpha   90.00
_cell.angle_beta   90.00
_cell.angle_gamma   90.00
#
_symmetry.space_group_name_H-M   'P 1'
#
loop_
_entity.id
_entity.type
_entity.pdbx_description
1 polymer ?
#
loop_
_entity_poly.entity_id
_entity_poly.type
_entity_poly.pdbx_seq_one_letter_code
_entity_poly.pdbx_strand_id
1 'polypeptide(L)'
;MSARYEELKGLKNLGQKFAYTDREVMLYAYGIGLGADPMDEKELAFVNEGTYTPRPLKVVPTFASVAAWGSGPGEMNLNRVMVVDGE
;
A
#
# COMPACT_ATOMS: atom_id res chain seq x y z
N MET A 1 -1.22 31.58 -5.89
CA MET A 1 -1.57 30.24 -6.42
C MET A 1 -0.62 29.97 -7.59
N SER A 2 -0.13 28.73 -7.77
CA SER A 2 0.81 28.40 -8.86
C SER A 2 0.19 28.69 -10.23
N ALA A 3 0.98 29.20 -11.19
CA ALA A 3 0.54 29.42 -12.57
C ALA A 3 0.11 28.11 -13.28
N ARG A 4 0.51 26.95 -12.75
CA ARG A 4 0.18 25.62 -13.27
C ARG A 4 -0.99 24.94 -12.56
N TYR A 5 -1.72 25.64 -11.68
CA TYR A 5 -2.75 25.01 -10.84
C TYR A 5 -3.87 24.35 -11.68
N GLU A 6 -4.43 25.07 -12.66
CA GLU A 6 -5.52 24.55 -13.51
C GLU A 6 -5.08 23.39 -14.40
N GLU A 7 -3.83 23.44 -14.91
CA GLU A 7 -3.21 22.35 -15.67
C GLU A 7 -3.13 21.07 -14.82
N LEU A 8 -2.57 21.16 -13.62
CA LEU A 8 -2.37 20.02 -12.72
C LEU A 8 -3.71 19.42 -12.24
N LYS A 9 -4.73 20.25 -12.02
CA LYS A 9 -6.07 19.81 -11.62
C LYS A 9 -6.76 18.96 -12.69
N GLY A 10 -6.39 19.14 -13.96
CA GLY A 10 -6.94 18.39 -15.09
C GLY A 10 -6.28 17.04 -15.36
N LEU A 11 -5.13 16.75 -14.75
CA LEU A 11 -4.37 15.52 -15.00
C LEU A 11 -5.14 14.27 -14.52
N LYS A 12 -5.13 13.23 -15.36
CA LYS A 12 -5.75 11.93 -15.07
C LYS A 12 -4.88 10.81 -15.62
N ASN A 13 -4.68 9.78 -14.80
CA ASN A 13 -3.98 8.56 -15.20
C ASN A 13 -4.82 7.34 -14.80
N LEU A 14 -5.65 6.87 -15.73
CA LEU A 14 -6.66 5.84 -15.50
C LEU A 14 -6.17 4.48 -16.01
N GLY A 15 -6.65 3.41 -15.38
CA GLY A 15 -6.36 2.03 -15.81
C GLY A 15 -4.97 1.52 -15.42
N GLN A 16 -4.31 2.19 -14.46
CA GLN A 16 -3.07 1.70 -13.86
C GLN A 16 -3.32 0.32 -13.24
N LYS A 17 -2.45 -0.65 -13.55
CA LYS A 17 -2.54 -2.02 -13.06
C LYS A 17 -1.53 -2.21 -11.93
N PHE A 18 -1.99 -2.82 -10.85
CA PHE A 18 -1.19 -3.18 -9.69
C PHE A 18 -1.31 -4.68 -9.46
N ALA A 19 -0.22 -5.30 -9.03
CA ALA A 19 -0.15 -6.71 -8.69
C ALA A 19 0.69 -6.87 -7.43
N TYR A 20 0.29 -7.82 -6.59
CA TYR A 20 0.95 -8.18 -5.36
C TYR A 20 0.73 -9.67 -5.12
N THR A 21 1.58 -10.24 -4.30
CA THR A 21 1.49 -11.62 -3.85
C THR A 21 1.37 -11.67 -2.33
N ASP A 22 1.22 -12.87 -1.78
CA ASP A 22 1.23 -13.11 -0.34
C ASP A 22 2.47 -12.50 0.34
N ARG A 23 3.61 -12.46 -0.36
CA ARG A 23 4.86 -11.86 0.13
C ARG A 23 4.68 -10.38 0.48
N GLU A 24 4.11 -9.58 -0.41
CA GLU A 24 3.93 -8.14 -0.18
C GLU A 24 2.89 -7.87 0.91
N VAL A 25 1.84 -8.69 0.96
CA VAL A 25 0.81 -8.64 1.99
C VAL A 25 1.40 -8.89 3.38
N MET A 26 2.17 -9.97 3.53
CA MET A 26 2.80 -10.31 4.81
C MET A 26 3.86 -9.29 5.20
N LEU A 27 4.68 -8.81 4.25
CA LEU A 27 5.68 -7.78 4.51
C LEU A 27 5.05 -6.48 5.02
N TYR A 28 3.90 -6.09 4.47
CA TYR A 28 3.15 -4.95 4.97
C TYR A 28 2.67 -5.17 6.42
N ALA A 29 2.08 -6.34 6.71
CA ALA A 29 1.61 -6.68 8.05
C ALA A 29 2.75 -6.63 9.10
N TYR A 30 3.92 -7.19 8.77
CA TYR A 30 5.12 -7.06 9.61
C TYR A 30 5.57 -5.61 9.75
N GLY A 31 5.56 -4.83 8.66
CA GLY A 31 6.00 -3.44 8.65
C GLY A 31 5.17 -2.52 9.55
N ILE A 32 3.89 -2.85 9.78
CA ILE A 32 3.01 -2.12 10.71
C ILE A 32 2.93 -2.75 12.11
N GLY A 33 3.70 -3.82 12.38
CA GLY A 33 3.92 -4.36 13.72
C GLY A 33 3.13 -5.63 14.09
N LEU A 34 2.51 -6.33 13.13
CA LEU A 34 1.87 -7.64 13.42
C LEU A 34 2.92 -8.77 13.43
N GLY A 35 2.62 -9.84 14.18
CA GLY A 35 3.41 -11.07 14.20
C GLY A 35 4.52 -11.09 15.24
N ALA A 36 4.45 -10.22 16.27
CA ALA A 36 5.47 -10.15 17.31
C ALA A 36 5.42 -11.38 18.24
N ASP A 37 4.22 -11.91 18.53
CA ASP A 37 4.02 -13.16 19.24
C ASP A 37 3.78 -14.31 18.23
N PRO A 38 4.72 -15.26 18.10
CA PRO A 38 4.56 -16.39 17.18
C PRO A 38 3.46 -17.38 17.61
N MET A 39 2.87 -17.23 18.81
CA MET A 39 1.77 -18.06 19.32
C MET A 39 0.40 -17.39 19.22
N ASP A 40 0.30 -16.12 18.77
CA ASP A 40 -0.99 -15.46 18.57
C ASP A 40 -1.60 -15.81 17.20
N GLU A 41 -2.52 -16.77 17.23
CA GLU A 41 -3.29 -17.22 16.05
C GLU A 41 -4.03 -16.09 15.32
N LYS A 42 -4.38 -14.99 16.00
CA LYS A 42 -5.06 -13.86 15.37
C LYS A 42 -4.14 -13.11 14.43
N GLU A 43 -2.90 -12.87 14.86
CA GLU A 43 -1.90 -12.17 14.05
C GLU A 43 -1.25 -13.10 13.01
N LEU A 44 -1.06 -14.38 13.34
CA LEU A 44 -0.57 -15.40 12.40
C LEU A 44 -1.40 -15.47 11.12
N ALA A 45 -2.69 -15.15 11.17
CA ALA A 45 -3.55 -15.09 9.99
C ALA A 45 -3.11 -14.03 8.95
N PHE A 46 -2.26 -13.06 9.30
CA PHE A 46 -1.79 -11.99 8.42
C PHE A 46 -0.32 -12.10 8.01
N VAL A 47 0.47 -12.90 8.74
CA VAL A 47 1.94 -12.91 8.60
C VAL A 47 2.51 -14.27 8.20
N ASN A 48 1.66 -15.28 8.00
CA ASN A 48 2.07 -16.60 7.55
C ASN A 48 1.00 -17.23 6.64
N GLU A 49 1.49 -17.79 5.55
CA GLU A 49 0.77 -18.30 4.38
C GLU A 49 0.15 -19.70 4.57
N GLY A 50 0.25 -20.28 5.78
CA GLY A 50 -0.46 -21.51 6.14
C GLY A 50 0.16 -22.79 5.56
N THR A 51 1.49 -22.84 5.32
CA THR A 51 2.16 -24.01 4.72
C THR A 51 2.05 -25.27 5.59
N TYR A 52 2.23 -25.14 6.92
CA TYR A 52 2.17 -26.28 7.84
C TYR A 52 0.73 -26.63 8.26
N THR A 53 -0.07 -25.60 8.57
CA THR A 53 -1.49 -25.74 8.90
C THR A 53 -2.29 -24.89 7.93
N PRO A 54 -3.03 -25.50 6.99
CA PRO A 54 -3.75 -24.78 5.95
C PRO A 54 -4.71 -23.74 6.52
N ARG A 55 -4.54 -22.49 6.12
CA ARG A 55 -5.45 -21.38 6.42
C ARG A 55 -5.35 -20.31 5.34
N PRO A 56 -6.44 -19.58 5.05
CA PRO A 56 -6.36 -18.44 4.14
C PRO A 56 -5.56 -17.30 4.78
N LEU A 57 -4.66 -16.70 4.01
CA LEU A 57 -3.98 -15.47 4.39
C LEU A 57 -4.98 -14.30 4.38
N LYS A 58 -5.00 -13.52 5.47
CA LYS A 58 -5.78 -12.29 5.56
C LYS A 58 -4.93 -11.09 5.19
N VAL A 59 -5.57 -10.10 4.56
CA VAL A 59 -4.96 -8.83 4.18
C VAL A 59 -5.46 -7.75 5.12
N VAL A 60 -4.56 -6.96 5.70
CA VAL A 60 -4.95 -5.78 6.49
C VAL A 60 -5.56 -4.75 5.53
N PRO A 61 -6.76 -4.20 5.79
CA PRO A 61 -7.43 -3.30 4.84
C PRO A 61 -6.60 -2.08 4.40
N THR A 62 -5.77 -1.56 5.30
CA THR A 62 -4.87 -0.43 5.03
C THR A 62 -3.76 -0.75 4.02
N PHE A 63 -3.53 -2.03 3.68
CA PHE A 63 -2.64 -2.44 2.59
C PHE A 63 -3.03 -1.79 1.26
N ALA A 64 -4.31 -1.43 1.07
CA ALA A 64 -4.77 -0.72 -0.12
C ALA A 64 -3.99 0.59 -0.38
N SER A 65 -3.54 1.29 0.67
CA SER A 65 -2.70 2.50 0.57
C SER A 65 -1.32 2.22 -0.03
N VAL A 66 -0.80 1.00 0.15
CA VAL A 66 0.50 0.55 -0.37
C VAL A 66 0.36 -0.15 -1.72
N ALA A 67 -0.67 -0.98 -1.89
CA ALA A 67 -0.93 -1.74 -3.10
C ALA A 67 -1.11 -0.85 -4.33
N ALA A 68 -1.64 0.36 -4.15
CA ALA A 68 -1.79 1.38 -5.17
C ALA A 68 -0.93 2.64 -4.90
N TRP A 69 0.11 2.51 -4.08
CA TRP A 69 1.05 3.60 -3.82
C TRP A 69 1.75 3.99 -5.13
N GLY A 70 1.52 5.22 -5.58
CA GLY A 70 1.96 5.69 -6.90
C GLY A 70 0.84 5.87 -7.92
N SER A 71 -0.43 5.64 -7.57
CA SER A 71 -1.63 5.94 -8.39
C SER A 71 -1.88 7.43 -8.69
N GLY A 72 -0.83 8.24 -8.73
CA GLY A 72 -0.91 9.67 -8.98
C GLY A 72 -1.46 10.02 -10.37
N PRO A 73 -1.91 11.28 -10.55
CA PRO A 73 -2.59 11.73 -11.77
C PRO A 73 -1.67 11.82 -13.00
N GLY A 74 -0.36 11.65 -12.83
CA GLY A 74 0.65 11.75 -13.88
C GLY A 74 1.89 12.49 -13.40
N GLU A 75 2.75 12.85 -14.35
CA GLU A 75 3.96 13.64 -14.07
C GLU A 75 3.60 15.10 -13.83
N MET A 76 3.88 15.61 -12.63
CA MET A 76 3.55 16.98 -12.22
C MET A 76 4.74 17.95 -12.27
N ASN A 77 5.98 17.42 -12.37
CA ASN A 77 7.23 18.20 -12.31
C ASN A 77 7.33 19.10 -11.05
N LEU A 78 6.96 18.53 -9.89
CA LEU A 78 7.07 19.18 -8.58
C LEU A 78 8.35 18.74 -7.88
N ASN A 79 8.94 19.61 -7.04
CA ASN A 79 10.01 19.21 -6.13
C ASN A 79 9.42 18.32 -5.02
N ARG A 80 9.55 17.00 -5.15
CA ARG A 80 9.01 16.01 -4.20
C ARG A 80 9.59 16.12 -2.78
N VAL A 81 10.75 16.77 -2.60
CA VAL A 81 11.33 17.02 -1.26
C VAL A 81 10.52 18.07 -0.49
N MET A 82 9.73 18.88 -1.18
CA MET A 82 8.85 19.89 -0.58
C MET A 82 7.38 19.47 -0.54
N VAL A 83 7.08 18.20 -0.86
CA VAL A 83 5.73 17.64 -0.83
C VAL A 83 5.58 16.83 0.45
N VAL A 84 4.51 17.09 1.18
CA VAL A 84 4.13 16.33 2.38
C VAL A 84 2.85 15.56 2.11
N ASP A 85 2.71 14.42 2.79
CA ASP A 85 1.47 13.68 2.81
C ASP A 85 0.54 14.30 3.86
N GLY A 86 -0.56 14.90 3.41
CA GLY A 86 -1.43 15.70 4.26
C GLY A 86 -2.61 14.91 4.84
N GLU A 87 -3.07 13.89 4.12
CA GLU A 87 -4.25 13.07 4.41
C GLU A 87 -4.08 11.65 3.83
#